data_AF-A0A7V5W716-F1
#
_entry.id   AF-A0A7V5W716-F1
#
_cell.length_a   1.000
_cell.length_b   1.000
_cell.length_c   1.000
_cell.angle_alpha   90.00
_cell.angle_beta   90.00
_cell.angle_gamma   90.00
#
_symmetry.space_group_name_H-M   'P 1'
#
loop_
_entity.id
_entity.type
_entity.pdbx_description
1 polymer ?
#
loop_
_entity_poly.entity_id
_entity_poly.type
_entity_poly.pdbx_seq_one_letter_code
_entity_poly.pdbx_strand_id
1 'polypeptide(L)' 'MQEHQAQKPLEAIPPPPQTLEETGLDPDLLVQLIVKTLHSAGEATGSEIAGDLRLPYFVLDPLFQFLRAEKLIEVR' A
#
# COMPACT_ATOMS: atom_id res chain seq x y z
N MET A 1 -42.09 21.40 17.91
CA MET A 1 -41.44 20.11 18.23
C MET A 1 -40.84 19.66 16.90
N GLN A 2 -39.62 20.12 16.58
CA GLN A 2 -38.38 19.34 16.79
C GLN A 2 -38.39 18.12 15.83
N GLU A 3 -37.45 17.89 14.91
CA GLU A 3 -35.99 18.04 15.02
C GLU A 3 -35.36 18.26 13.63
N HIS A 4 -34.44 19.23 13.56
CA HIS A 4 -33.56 19.40 12.41
C HIS A 4 -32.56 18.22 12.42
N GLN A 5 -32.73 17.24 11.53
CA GLN A 5 -31.66 16.28 11.26
C GLN A 5 -30.59 16.99 10.42
N ALA A 6 -29.71 17.73 11.10
CA ALA A 6 -28.47 18.22 10.52
C ALA A 6 -27.62 17.01 10.12
N GLN A 7 -27.62 16.70 8.82
CA GLN A 7 -26.67 15.76 8.25
C GLN A 7 -25.28 16.35 8.46
N LYS A 8 -24.49 15.73 9.34
CA LYS A 8 -23.07 16.06 9.51
C LYS A 8 -22.41 15.88 8.13
N PRO A 9 -21.78 16.90 7.53
CA PRO A 9 -21.08 16.73 6.27
C PRO A 9 -20.10 15.58 6.45
N LEU A 10 -20.08 14.64 5.50
CA LEU A 10 -19.03 13.64 5.42
C LEU A 10 -17.71 14.42 5.43
N GLU A 11 -16.96 14.33 6.52
CA GLU A 11 -15.60 14.89 6.61
C GLU A 11 -14.86 14.40 5.36
N ALA A 12 -14.32 15.32 4.57
CA ALA A 12 -13.77 15.01 3.26
C ALA A 12 -12.69 13.94 3.40
N ILE A 13 -12.95 12.74 2.85
CA ILE A 13 -11.98 11.65 2.81
C ILE A 13 -10.83 12.12 1.92
N PRO A 14 -9.58 12.15 2.41
CA PRO A 14 -8.45 12.54 1.58
C PRO A 14 -8.31 11.56 0.41
N PRO A 15 -7.87 12.02 -0.77
CA PRO A 15 -7.58 11.14 -1.86
C PRO A 15 -6.48 10.13 -1.46
N PRO A 16 -6.46 8.93 -2.06
CA PRO A 16 -5.36 8.00 -1.84
C PRO A 16 -4.04 8.61 -2.35
N PRO A 17 -2.89 8.23 -1.75
CA PRO A 17 -1.59 8.67 -2.20
C PRO A 17 -1.36 8.23 -3.65
N GLN A 18 -0.79 9.12 -4.44
CA GLN A 18 -0.44 8.92 -5.85
C GLN A 18 1.01 8.47 -6.03
N THR A 19 1.87 8.76 -5.04
CA THR A 19 3.30 8.42 -5.07
C THR A 19 3.76 7.78 -3.76
N LEU A 20 4.96 7.21 -3.79
CA LEU A 20 5.57 6.62 -2.59
C LEU A 20 5.85 7.70 -1.55
N GLU A 21 6.30 8.87 -1.98
CA GLU A 21 6.64 10.00 -1.12
C GLU A 21 5.40 10.57 -0.40
N GLU A 22 4.24 10.59 -1.07
CA GLU A 22 2.98 11.04 -0.47
C GLU A 22 2.50 10.15 0.69
N THR A 23 2.97 8.90 0.75
CA THR A 23 2.68 8.02 1.91
C THR A 23 3.36 8.50 3.19
N GLY A 24 4.46 9.26 3.07
CA GLY A 24 5.30 9.66 4.19
C GLY A 24 6.05 8.49 4.86
N LEU A 25 6.05 7.31 4.24
CA LEU A 25 6.70 6.11 4.75
C LEU A 25 8.12 6.00 4.18
N ASP A 26 9.01 5.43 4.98
CA ASP A 26 10.36 5.10 4.55
C ASP A 26 10.33 3.96 3.50
N PRO A 27 10.87 4.17 2.28
CA PRO A 27 10.96 3.13 1.26
C PRO A 27 11.68 1.86 1.73
N ASP A 28 12.74 2.00 2.55
CA ASP A 28 13.52 0.84 3.03
C ASP A 28 12.70 -0.01 4.01
N LEU A 29 11.80 0.61 4.77
CA LEU A 29 10.85 -0.10 5.61
C LEU A 29 9.84 -0.88 4.76
N LEU A 30 9.30 -0.26 3.71
CA LEU A 30 8.33 -0.91 2.81
C LEU A 30 8.96 -2.09 2.07
N VAL A 31 10.20 -1.95 1.60
CA VAL A 31 11.01 -3.04 1.03
C VAL A 31 11.13 -4.21 2.01
N GLN A 32 11.51 -3.94 3.26
CA GLN A 32 11.61 -4.98 4.29
C GLN A 32 10.28 -5.66 4.57
N LEU A 33 9.17 -4.92 4.61
CA LEU A 33 7.83 -5.47 4.83
C LEU A 33 7.41 -6.37 3.67
N ILE A 34 7.58 -5.93 2.42
CA ILE A 34 7.27 -6.73 1.23
C ILE A 34 8.04 -8.06 1.26
N VAL A 35 9.36 -8.01 1.51
CA VAL A 35 10.19 -9.22 1.57
C VAL A 35 9.78 -10.13 2.72
N LYS A 36 9.48 -9.59 3.91
CA LYS A 36 9.01 -10.39 5.07
C LYS A 36 7.68 -11.05 4.79
N THR A 37 6.74 -10.34 4.18
CA THR A 37 5.43 -10.87 3.80
C THR A 37 5.59 -12.01 2.80
N LEU A 38 6.36 -11.81 1.72
CA LEU A 38 6.64 -12.86 0.73
C LEU A 38 7.35 -14.07 1.34
N HIS A 39 8.36 -13.83 2.19
CA HIS A 39 9.08 -14.91 2.87
C HIS A 39 8.15 -15.73 3.79
N SER A 40 7.22 -15.06 4.48
CA SER A 40 6.26 -15.74 5.36
C SER A 40 5.15 -16.47 4.60
N ALA A 41 4.69 -15.94 3.47
CA ALA A 41 3.63 -16.53 2.66
C ALA A 41 4.14 -17.61 1.68
N GLY A 42 5.44 -17.59 1.35
CA GLY A 42 6.06 -18.42 0.33
C GLY A 42 5.89 -17.84 -1.08
N GLU A 43 4.65 -17.54 -1.47
CA GLU A 43 4.33 -16.78 -2.68
C GLU A 43 3.10 -15.90 -2.41
N ALA A 44 3.02 -14.76 -3.10
CA ALA A 44 1.87 -13.86 -3.07
C ALA A 44 1.83 -13.02 -4.35
N THR A 45 0.63 -12.65 -4.78
CA THR A 45 0.43 -11.64 -5.80
C THR A 45 0.76 -10.25 -5.25
N GLY A 46 1.18 -9.34 -6.13
CA GLY A 46 1.44 -7.97 -5.70
C GLY A 46 0.20 -7.26 -5.15
N SER A 47 -1.01 -7.64 -5.60
CA SER A 47 -2.28 -7.13 -5.06
C SER A 47 -2.56 -7.59 -3.63
N GLU A 48 -2.22 -8.85 -3.28
CA GLU A 48 -2.34 -9.35 -1.91
C GLU A 48 -1.39 -8.59 -0.98
N ILE A 49 -0.13 -8.42 -1.38
CA ILE A 49 0.85 -7.63 -0.63
C ILE A 49 0.38 -6.18 -0.45
N ALA A 50 -0.14 -5.55 -1.51
CA ALA A 50 -0.68 -4.19 -1.43
C ALA A 50 -1.87 -4.11 -0.45
N GLY A 51 -2.73 -5.13 -0.45
CA GLY A 51 -3.83 -5.28 0.50
C GLY A 51 -3.34 -5.37 1.96
N ASP A 52 -2.30 -6.18 2.21
CA ASP A 52 -1.70 -6.35 3.53
C ASP A 52 -1.03 -5.06 4.03
N LEU A 53 -0.34 -4.34 3.12
CA LEU A 53 0.32 -3.06 3.42
C LEU A 53 -0.66 -1.89 3.48
N ARG A 54 -1.93 -2.09 3.11
CA ARG A 54 -2.98 -1.04 3.03
C ARG A 54 -2.57 0.15 2.17
N LEU A 55 -1.83 -0.12 1.09
CA LEU A 55 -1.38 0.87 0.13
C LEU A 55 -1.88 0.53 -1.28
N PRO A 56 -2.12 1.52 -2.14
CA PRO A 56 -2.47 1.24 -3.52
C PRO A 56 -1.34 0.49 -4.23
N TYR A 57 -1.67 -0.54 -5.02
CA TYR A 57 -0.67 -1.35 -5.74
C TYR A 57 0.30 -0.48 -6.57
N PHE A 58 -0.21 0.52 -7.28
CA PHE A 58 0.60 1.38 -8.15
C PHE A 58 1.65 2.20 -7.40
N VAL A 59 1.42 2.50 -6.11
CA VAL A 59 2.41 3.17 -5.25
C VAL A 59 3.58 2.24 -4.92
N LEU A 60 3.31 0.94 -4.82
CA LEU A 60 4.31 -0.10 -4.51
C LEU A 60 5.00 -0.66 -5.76
N ASP A 61 4.48 -0.42 -6.96
CA ASP A 61 5.04 -0.94 -8.21
C ASP A 61 6.55 -0.62 -8.39
N PRO A 62 7.04 0.60 -8.10
CA PRO A 62 8.47 0.89 -8.15
C PRO A 62 9.30 0.03 -7.18
N LEU A 63 8.75 -0.32 -6.01
CA LEU A 63 9.42 -1.19 -5.05
C LEU A 63 9.47 -2.64 -5.54
N PHE A 64 8.41 -3.15 -6.17
CA PHE A 64 8.43 -4.48 -6.80
C PHE A 64 9.44 -4.54 -7.95
N GLN A 65 9.56 -3.47 -8.75
CA GLN A 65 10.56 -3.36 -9.81
C GLN A 65 11.99 -3.37 -9.23
N PHE A 66 12.24 -2.60 -8.17
CA PHE A 66 13.52 -2.58 -7.46
C PHE A 66 13.87 -3.97 -6.90
N LEU A 67 12.96 -4.61 -6.17
CA LEU A 67 13.17 -5.94 -5.59
C LEU A 67 13.50 -7.00 -6.65
N ARG A 68 12.88 -6.92 -7.83
CA ARG A 68 13.17 -7.80 -8.96
C ARG A 68 14.55 -7.53 -9.54
N ALA A 69 14.92 -6.25 -9.72
CA ALA A 69 16.23 -5.86 -10.24
C ALA A 69 17.36 -6.34 -9.32
N GLU A 70 17.15 -6.23 -8.01
CA GLU A 70 18.07 -6.73 -6.96
C GLU A 70 18.02 -8.25 -6.74
N LYS A 71 17.19 -8.97 -7.51
CA LYS A 71 17.01 -10.44 -7.42
C LYS A 71 16.56 -10.93 -6.05
N LEU A 72 15.81 -10.11 -5.32
CA LEU A 72 15.20 -10.46 -4.03
C LEU A 72 13.87 -11.18 -4.19
N ILE A 73 13.20 -10.99 -5.34
CA ILE A 73 11.96 -11.66 -5.70
C ILE A 73 12.02 -12.12 -7.17
N GLU A 74 11.22 -13.12 -7.49
CA GLU A 74 10.91 -13.54 -8.86
C GLU A 74 9.41 -13.45 -9.11
N VAL A 75 8.98 -13.34 -10.37
CA VAL A 75 7.56 -13.43 -10.73
C VAL A 75 7.38 -14.63 -11.63
N ARG A 76 6.34 -15.40 -11.30
CA ARG A 76 5.93 -16.62 -12.00
C ARG A 76 4.90 -16.32 -13.07
#